data_AF-A0A397A0S3-F1
#
_entry.id   AF-A0A397A0S3-F1
#
_cell.length_a   1.000
_cell.length_b   1.000
_cell.length_c   1.000
_cell.angle_alpha   90.00
_cell.angle_beta   90.00
_cell.angle_gamma   90.00
#
_symmetry.space_group_name_H-M   'P 1'
#
loop_
_entity.id
_entity.type
_entity.pdbx_description
1 polymer ?
#
loop_
_entity_poly.entity_id
_entity_poly.type
_entity_poly.pdbx_seq_one_letter_code
_entity_poly.pdbx_strand_id
1 'polypeptide(L)'
;VFLNFRPAPRTQTPEAPTISWVRNIEVYVNCRLVKDFRETVLLKAICNYPQVNLHIARHQPTPGHAASYHEPAAPYFPSQPTFLGMGFMAPESVLVGDGGEIDAKFLVMKNATQTANAHVAIRNDSMFFDVATDHIFRAATGTCEAAGEGWTGMVKLEPSDVAVFRIRPNLELLRKNRQQWEHSVKEHIAFYNMKQFAEHYHVSLSFTPSNTSSFYVAPQLRESYPFSTLEDTIAKFLRQYNGFWKWLAMALLTAEHEATAMLFDLETAIDHVLPVSPRPHPSPHARDLLQDNFAQAYRALYFDFYYITDELIWYGIRSSAGRHAITLADLVYGVVFGHEVFGAIFNRSTRVDGSFPPTTVAFANQRLDMRRLLLPWTRQLGYFLSFFPETQEATLALRQMYEPLKQFDMHR
;
A
#
# COMPACT_ATOMS: atom_id res chain seq x y z
N VAL A 1 -21.54 8.25 -9.79
CA VAL A 1 -20.31 8.96 -10.21
C VAL A 1 -19.32 8.86 -9.06
N PHE A 2 -18.21 8.15 -9.24
CA PHE A 2 -17.11 8.16 -8.26
C PHE A 2 -16.15 9.27 -8.66
N LEU A 3 -15.88 10.20 -7.75
CA LEU A 3 -14.97 11.32 -7.97
C LEU A 3 -13.66 11.01 -7.24
N ASN A 4 -12.68 10.49 -7.97
CA ASN A 4 -11.33 10.34 -7.44
C ASN A 4 -10.64 11.71 -7.49
N PHE A 5 -10.66 12.41 -6.36
CA PHE A 5 -10.02 13.70 -6.20
C PHE A 5 -8.72 13.55 -5.41
N ARG A 6 -7.58 13.63 -6.11
CA ARG A 6 -6.27 13.84 -5.49
C ARG A 6 -5.88 15.31 -5.68
N PRO A 7 -6.03 16.17 -4.66
CA PRO A 7 -5.73 17.58 -4.80
C PRO A 7 -4.26 17.77 -5.18
N ALA A 8 -3.99 18.52 -6.26
CA ALA A 8 -2.65 19.02 -6.53
C ALA A 8 -2.15 19.82 -5.31
N PRO A 9 -0.88 19.65 -4.89
CA PRO A 9 -0.32 20.40 -3.78
C PRO A 9 -0.38 21.90 -4.06
N ARG A 10 -0.55 22.68 -3.01
CA ARG A 10 -0.56 24.15 -3.09
C ARG A 10 0.78 24.61 -3.66
N THR A 11 0.76 25.42 -4.72
CA THR A 11 1.95 26.08 -5.27
C THR A 11 2.46 27.21 -4.39
N GLN A 12 1.67 27.62 -3.38
CA GLN A 12 2.01 28.66 -2.42
C GLN A 12 2.28 28.03 -1.05
N THR A 13 3.52 28.15 -0.59
CA THR A 13 3.93 27.94 0.80
C THR A 13 3.17 28.95 1.68
N PRO A 14 2.32 28.53 2.62
CA PRO A 14 1.71 29.47 3.55
C PRO A 14 2.78 30.09 4.46
N GLU A 15 2.59 31.37 4.81
CA GLU A 15 3.48 32.17 5.68
C GLU A 15 3.55 31.62 7.13
N ALA A 16 2.68 30.68 7.49
CA ALA A 16 2.78 29.86 8.69
C ALA A 16 2.22 28.45 8.41
N PRO A 17 2.85 27.35 8.87
CA PRO A 17 2.34 26.01 8.63
C PRO A 17 1.14 25.74 9.54
N THR A 18 -0.07 26.12 9.12
CA THR A 18 -1.27 25.51 9.70
C THR A 18 -1.27 24.03 9.30
N ILE A 19 -1.36 23.13 10.28
CA ILE A 19 -1.29 21.67 10.13
C ILE A 19 -2.32 21.16 9.10
N SER A 20 -3.44 21.89 8.98
CA SER A 20 -4.52 21.63 8.06
C SER A 20 -4.96 22.90 7.32
N TRP A 21 -5.51 22.75 6.12
CA TRP A 21 -6.24 23.81 5.41
C TRP A 21 -7.58 23.30 4.89
N VAL A 22 -8.54 24.21 4.70
CA VAL A 22 -9.85 23.89 4.12
C VAL A 22 -9.81 24.17 2.62
N ARG A 23 -10.27 23.22 1.81
CA ARG A 23 -10.46 23.36 0.37
C ARG A 23 -11.93 23.20 0.03
N ASN A 24 -12.51 24.22 -0.58
CA ASN A 24 -13.84 24.15 -1.19
C ASN A 24 -13.67 23.73 -2.65
N ILE A 25 -14.45 22.75 -3.08
CA ILE A 25 -14.40 22.16 -4.41
C ILE A 25 -15.81 22.20 -4.97
N GLU A 26 -15.96 22.73 -6.18
CA GLU A 26 -17.23 22.72 -6.89
C GLU A 26 -17.21 21.60 -7.92
N VAL A 27 -18.17 20.68 -7.83
CA VAL A 27 -18.35 19.60 -8.79
C VAL A 27 -19.59 19.90 -9.61
N TYR A 28 -19.41 20.02 -10.92
CA TYR A 28 -20.52 20.28 -11.84
C TYR A 28 -20.99 18.97 -12.47
N VAL A 29 -22.24 18.61 -12.19
CA VAL A 29 -22.94 17.48 -12.80
C VAL A 29 -23.77 18.01 -13.96
N ASN A 30 -23.37 17.68 -15.18
CA ASN A 30 -24.07 18.05 -16.41
C ASN A 30 -24.82 16.84 -16.96
N CYS A 31 -26.10 16.98 -17.27
CA CYS A 31 -26.89 15.94 -17.93
C CYS A 31 -26.93 16.20 -19.43
N ARG A 32 -26.31 15.31 -20.24
CA ARG A 32 -26.29 15.45 -21.70
C ARG A 32 -27.68 15.37 -22.35
N LEU A 33 -28.66 14.76 -21.67
CA LEU A 33 -30.01 14.56 -22.17
C LEU A 33 -30.93 15.76 -21.90
N VAL A 34 -30.56 16.64 -20.96
CA VAL A 34 -31.33 17.83 -20.61
C VAL A 34 -30.48 19.05 -20.89
N LYS A 35 -30.80 19.74 -21.99
CA LYS A 35 -30.14 20.99 -22.35
C LYS A 35 -30.23 21.95 -21.16
N ASP A 36 -29.08 22.54 -20.80
CA ASP A 36 -28.92 23.51 -19.70
C ASP A 36 -29.10 22.96 -18.27
N PHE A 37 -29.18 21.64 -18.06
CA PHE A 37 -29.10 21.07 -16.72
C PHE A 37 -27.67 21.07 -16.20
N ARG A 38 -27.44 21.85 -15.13
CA ARG A 38 -26.20 21.86 -14.35
C ARG A 38 -26.56 21.85 -12.86
N GLU A 39 -26.12 20.80 -12.17
CA GLU A 39 -26.16 20.74 -10.72
C GLU A 39 -24.75 20.95 -10.17
N THR A 40 -24.61 21.80 -9.15
CA THR A 40 -23.32 22.07 -8.50
C THR A 40 -23.32 21.41 -7.12
N VAL A 41 -22.46 20.40 -6.94
CA VAL A 41 -22.19 19.79 -5.64
C VAL A 41 -20.98 20.47 -5.03
N LEU A 42 -21.17 21.10 -3.88
CA LEU A 42 -20.10 21.74 -3.11
C LEU A 42 -19.49 20.73 -2.14
N LEU A 43 -18.21 20.44 -2.32
CA LEU A 43 -17.44 19.59 -1.41
C LEU A 43 -16.49 20.46 -0.59
N LYS A 44 -16.54 20.33 0.73
CA LYS A 44 -15.59 20.95 1.66
C LYS A 44 -14.67 19.88 2.21
N ALA A 45 -13.38 19.97 1.91
CA ALA A 45 -12.36 19.05 2.39
C ALA A 45 -11.43 19.76 3.38
N ILE A 46 -11.09 19.08 4.48
CA ILE A 46 -9.97 19.45 5.35
C ILE A 46 -8.77 18.65 4.87
N CYS A 47 -7.73 19.35 4.42
CA CYS A 47 -6.52 18.76 3.89
C CYS A 47 -5.39 18.97 4.89
N ASN A 48 -4.60 17.93 5.16
CA ASN A 48 -3.43 18.00 6.02
C ASN A 48 -2.15 17.97 5.18
N TYR A 49 -1.08 18.57 5.69
CA TYR A 49 0.23 18.39 5.08
C TYR A 49 0.71 16.94 5.28
N PRO A 50 1.37 16.33 4.26
CA PRO A 50 1.96 15.01 4.42
C PRO A 50 3.03 15.04 5.51
N GLN A 51 3.06 13.99 6.34
CA GLN A 51 4.09 13.80 7.35
C GLN A 51 5.43 13.41 6.72
N VAL A 52 5.41 12.68 5.62
CA VAL A 52 6.58 12.16 4.91
C VAL A 52 6.70 12.88 3.57
N ASN A 53 7.89 13.37 3.25
CA ASN A 53 8.20 13.91 1.93
C ASN A 53 9.27 13.02 1.28
N LEU A 54 8.94 12.40 0.14
CA LEU A 54 9.85 11.57 -0.64
C LEU A 54 10.14 12.22 -1.99
N HIS A 55 11.41 12.27 -2.37
CA HIS A 55 11.83 12.71 -3.70
C HIS A 55 13.06 11.95 -4.20
N ILE A 56 13.31 12.00 -5.51
CA ILE A 56 14.52 11.48 -6.14
C ILE A 56 15.61 12.54 -6.01
N ALA A 57 16.77 12.17 -5.48
CA ALA A 57 17.92 13.07 -5.37
C ALA A 57 18.51 13.35 -6.76
N ARG A 58 18.93 14.59 -7.01
CA ARG A 58 19.65 14.96 -8.23
C ARG A 58 21.04 14.32 -8.30
N HIS A 59 21.71 14.25 -7.17
CA HIS A 59 23.05 13.71 -6.98
C HIS A 59 23.07 12.80 -5.76
N GLN A 60 24.14 12.03 -5.56
CA GLN A 60 24.32 11.26 -4.34
C GLN A 60 24.32 12.22 -3.13
N PRO A 61 23.40 12.07 -2.17
CA PRO A 61 23.41 12.91 -0.98
C PRO A 61 24.67 12.66 -0.14
N THR A 62 25.33 13.74 0.27
CA THR A 62 26.56 13.66 1.06
C THR A 62 26.19 13.60 2.54
N PRO A 63 26.63 12.55 3.29
CA PRO A 63 26.36 12.46 4.72
C PRO A 63 26.81 13.73 5.46
N GLY A 64 25.90 14.32 6.22
CA GLY A 64 26.12 15.52 7.03
C GLY A 64 26.00 16.85 6.27
N HIS A 65 25.82 16.83 4.94
CA HIS A 65 25.62 18.05 4.17
C HIS A 65 24.13 18.31 3.90
N ALA A 66 23.49 19.06 4.80
CA ALA A 66 22.04 19.29 4.79
C ALA A 66 21.48 19.77 3.43
N ALA A 67 22.22 20.60 2.70
CA ALA A 67 21.77 21.11 1.39
C ALA A 67 21.60 19.99 0.35
N SER A 68 22.42 18.92 0.41
CA SER A 68 22.33 17.79 -0.53
C SER A 68 21.03 16.99 -0.41
N TYR A 69 20.31 17.10 0.73
CA TYR A 69 19.03 16.44 0.94
C TYR A 69 17.83 17.24 0.39
N HIS A 70 18.07 18.43 -0.16
CA HIS A 70 17.03 19.37 -0.59
C HIS A 70 17.07 19.66 -2.09
N GLU A 71 17.83 18.89 -2.86
CA GLU A 71 17.96 19.01 -4.31
C GLU A 71 17.19 17.90 -5.04
N PRO A 72 15.87 18.06 -5.26
CA PRO A 72 15.12 17.10 -6.05
C PRO A 72 15.60 17.11 -7.50
N ALA A 73 15.76 15.93 -8.06
CA ALA A 73 15.80 15.76 -9.51
C ALA A 73 14.50 16.30 -10.11
N ALA A 74 14.56 16.88 -11.32
CA ALA A 74 13.36 17.32 -12.02
C ALA A 74 12.37 16.14 -12.10
N PRO A 75 11.07 16.34 -11.75
CA PRO A 75 10.10 15.27 -11.74
C PRO A 75 9.98 14.69 -13.15
N TYR A 76 10.12 13.38 -13.28
CA TYR A 76 9.92 12.69 -14.55
C TYR A 76 8.47 12.84 -15.05
N PHE A 77 7.51 13.02 -14.12
CA PHE A 77 6.10 13.33 -14.39
C PHE A 77 5.65 14.58 -13.63
N PRO A 78 5.77 15.79 -14.22
CA PRO A 78 5.42 17.03 -13.53
C PRO A 78 3.93 17.14 -13.15
N SER A 79 3.06 16.35 -13.78
CA SER A 79 1.62 16.29 -13.50
C SER A 79 1.22 15.44 -12.29
N GLN A 80 2.12 14.59 -11.76
CA GLN A 80 1.85 13.68 -10.64
C GLN A 80 3.03 13.69 -9.64
N PRO A 81 3.09 14.63 -8.69
CA PRO A 81 4.25 14.84 -7.82
C PRO A 81 4.53 13.68 -6.85
N THR A 82 3.55 12.81 -6.56
CA THR A 82 3.75 11.60 -5.75
C THR A 82 4.23 10.40 -6.57
N PHE A 83 4.23 10.52 -7.89
CA PHE A 83 4.62 9.45 -8.80
C PHE A 83 6.08 9.64 -9.22
N LEU A 84 6.96 8.95 -8.50
CA LEU A 84 8.41 9.05 -8.71
C LEU A 84 8.83 7.98 -9.73
N GLY A 85 9.61 8.37 -10.74
CA GLY A 85 10.11 7.46 -11.77
C GLY A 85 11.63 7.50 -11.85
N MET A 86 12.28 6.34 -11.74
CA MET A 86 13.72 6.19 -11.94
C MET A 86 14.02 5.26 -13.11
N GLY A 87 14.62 5.81 -14.15
CA GLY A 87 15.14 5.04 -15.29
C GLY A 87 16.64 4.79 -15.17
N PHE A 88 17.06 3.55 -15.29
CA PHE A 88 18.44 3.12 -15.38
C PHE A 88 18.74 2.75 -16.83
N MET A 89 19.87 3.21 -17.35
CA MET A 89 20.28 2.97 -18.72
C MET A 89 21.69 2.44 -18.73
N ALA A 90 21.93 1.36 -19.45
CA ALA A 90 23.26 0.84 -19.69
C ALA A 90 23.28 0.10 -21.03
N PRO A 91 24.33 0.25 -21.86
CA PRO A 91 24.41 -0.46 -23.12
C PRO A 91 24.38 -1.97 -22.90
N GLU A 92 23.89 -2.73 -23.87
CA GLU A 92 23.73 -4.20 -23.75
C GLU A 92 25.05 -4.91 -23.42
N SER A 93 26.21 -4.31 -23.77
CA SER A 93 27.53 -4.78 -23.35
C SER A 93 27.70 -4.93 -21.83
N VAL A 94 27.05 -4.08 -21.02
CA VAL A 94 27.08 -4.14 -19.54
C VAL A 94 26.34 -5.39 -19.02
N LEU A 95 25.38 -5.90 -19.80
CA LEU A 95 24.67 -7.15 -19.50
C LEU A 95 25.43 -8.38 -20.00
N VAL A 96 26.48 -8.24 -20.82
CA VAL A 96 27.22 -9.39 -21.35
C VAL A 96 28.58 -9.55 -20.66
N GLY A 97 29.19 -8.47 -20.18
CA GLY A 97 30.46 -8.51 -19.45
C GLY A 97 30.34 -8.53 -17.92
N ASP A 98 31.36 -9.05 -17.26
CA ASP A 98 31.45 -9.17 -15.79
C ASP A 98 31.85 -7.87 -15.05
N GLY A 99 32.06 -6.76 -15.75
CA GLY A 99 32.69 -5.55 -15.18
C GLY A 99 31.96 -4.22 -15.39
N GLY A 100 30.71 -4.21 -15.86
CA GLY A 100 29.95 -2.95 -16.00
C GLY A 100 29.24 -2.58 -14.71
N GLU A 101 29.52 -1.40 -14.15
CA GLU A 101 28.75 -0.81 -13.06
C GLU A 101 27.72 0.20 -13.59
N ILE A 102 26.54 0.24 -12.96
CA ILE A 102 25.54 1.29 -13.19
C ILE A 102 25.47 2.13 -11.93
N ASP A 103 25.57 3.45 -12.12
CA ASP A 103 25.44 4.40 -11.03
C ASP A 103 24.13 4.19 -10.26
N ALA A 104 24.25 4.16 -8.94
CA ALA A 104 23.10 4.09 -8.06
C ALA A 104 22.28 5.38 -8.16
N LYS A 105 20.98 5.25 -7.93
CA LYS A 105 20.09 6.38 -7.74
C LYS A 105 19.63 6.44 -6.29
N PHE A 106 19.28 7.64 -5.84
CA PHE A 106 18.98 7.87 -4.43
C PHE A 106 17.58 8.47 -4.28
N LEU A 107 16.85 7.98 -3.29
CA LEU A 107 15.64 8.61 -2.77
C LEU A 107 15.96 9.26 -1.44
N VAL A 108 15.39 10.44 -1.23
CA VAL A 108 15.51 11.18 0.03
C VAL A 108 14.13 11.30 0.64
N MET A 109 13.99 10.75 1.83
CA MET A 109 12.76 10.77 2.63
C MET A 109 12.95 11.64 3.85
N LYS A 110 12.12 12.66 4.01
CA LYS A 110 12.14 13.54 5.18
C LYS A 110 10.86 13.39 5.99
N ASN A 111 10.99 13.28 7.32
CA ASN A 111 9.88 13.54 8.22
C ASN A 111 9.64 15.06 8.27
N ALA A 112 8.55 15.52 7.66
CA ALA A 112 8.19 16.92 7.59
C ALA A 112 7.62 17.47 8.91
N THR A 113 7.28 16.61 9.86
CA THR A 113 6.72 17.01 11.16
C THR A 113 7.81 17.26 12.20
N GLN A 114 7.54 18.20 13.11
CA GLN A 114 8.42 18.53 14.24
C GLN A 114 7.99 17.85 15.56
N THR A 115 6.84 17.20 15.57
CA THR A 115 6.18 16.75 16.81
C THR A 115 5.96 15.25 16.90
N ALA A 116 6.12 14.51 15.80
CA ALA A 116 5.79 13.09 15.77
C ALA A 116 6.83 12.28 14.97
N ASN A 117 7.05 11.05 15.44
CA ASN A 117 7.84 10.07 14.69
C ASN A 117 7.06 9.61 13.45
N ALA A 118 7.74 9.46 12.33
CA ALA A 118 7.22 8.77 11.17
C ALA A 118 7.69 7.31 11.19
N HIS A 119 6.74 6.38 11.03
CA HIS A 119 7.02 4.97 10.85
C HIS A 119 6.67 4.63 9.42
N VAL A 120 7.64 4.21 8.62
CA VAL A 120 7.46 4.01 7.19
C VAL A 120 7.74 2.57 6.83
N ALA A 121 6.76 1.86 6.29
CA ALA A 121 6.97 0.53 5.73
C ALA A 121 7.41 0.64 4.27
N ILE A 122 8.38 -0.19 3.90
CA ILE A 122 8.94 -0.27 2.55
C ILE A 122 8.56 -1.63 1.99
N ARG A 123 7.78 -1.64 0.91
CA ARG A 123 7.39 -2.84 0.17
C ARG A 123 8.17 -2.86 -1.14
N ASN A 124 9.05 -3.87 -1.26
CA ASN A 124 9.87 -4.08 -2.45
C ASN A 124 9.74 -5.53 -2.89
N ASP A 125 8.85 -5.77 -3.86
CA ASP A 125 8.69 -7.06 -4.51
C ASP A 125 9.48 -7.14 -5.84
N SER A 126 10.35 -6.14 -6.08
CA SER A 126 11.21 -6.05 -7.28
C SER A 126 12.21 -7.20 -7.33
N MET A 127 12.30 -7.86 -8.47
CA MET A 127 13.33 -8.87 -8.76
C MET A 127 14.64 -8.23 -9.19
N PHE A 128 14.56 -7.14 -9.95
CA PHE A 128 15.68 -6.61 -10.71
C PHE A 128 16.27 -5.35 -10.10
N PHE A 129 15.74 -4.88 -8.97
CA PHE A 129 16.23 -3.70 -8.29
C PHE A 129 16.40 -3.95 -6.79
N ASP A 130 17.63 -3.72 -6.34
CA ASP A 130 17.99 -3.73 -4.94
C ASP A 130 17.79 -2.32 -4.37
N VAL A 131 17.15 -2.23 -3.21
CA VAL A 131 17.10 -1.01 -2.40
C VAL A 131 17.91 -1.26 -1.13
N ALA A 132 18.51 -0.21 -0.59
CA ALA A 132 19.11 -0.27 0.72
C ALA A 132 18.96 1.09 1.38
N THR A 133 18.84 1.13 2.70
CA THR A 133 19.07 2.38 3.41
C THR A 133 20.57 2.68 3.30
N ASP A 134 20.92 3.86 2.80
CA ASP A 134 22.32 4.29 2.69
C ASP A 134 22.76 4.89 4.03
N HIS A 135 22.02 5.91 4.50
CA HIS A 135 22.21 6.52 5.81
C HIS A 135 20.93 7.22 6.28
N ILE A 136 20.88 7.49 7.58
CA ILE A 136 19.87 8.33 8.21
C ILE A 136 20.56 9.53 8.85
N PHE A 137 20.18 10.73 8.45
CA PHE A 137 20.58 11.97 9.09
C PHE A 137 19.61 12.31 10.22
N ARG A 138 20.16 12.39 11.44
CA ARG A 138 19.42 12.72 12.66
C ARG A 138 19.42 14.23 12.86
N ALA A 139 18.26 14.87 12.74
CA ALA A 139 18.17 16.32 12.79
C ALA A 139 18.50 16.88 14.18
N ALA A 140 18.17 16.14 15.24
CA ALA A 140 18.40 16.56 16.62
C ALA A 140 19.89 16.63 17.00
N THR A 141 20.70 15.69 16.51
CA THR A 141 22.13 15.58 16.83
C THR A 141 23.04 16.09 15.72
N GLY A 142 22.52 16.26 14.51
CA GLY A 142 23.32 16.57 13.32
C GLY A 142 24.21 15.42 12.86
N THR A 143 23.98 14.20 13.34
CA THR A 143 24.81 13.02 13.03
C THR A 143 24.21 12.18 11.91
N CYS A 144 25.06 11.44 11.19
CA CYS A 144 24.62 10.43 10.23
C CYS A 144 24.86 9.03 10.80
N GLU A 145 23.82 8.21 10.77
CA GLU A 145 23.89 6.79 11.07
C GLU A 145 23.93 6.04 9.75
N ALA A 146 25.01 5.30 9.50
CA ALA A 146 25.02 4.32 8.42
C ALA A 146 24.01 3.22 8.75
N ALA A 147 23.23 2.78 7.76
CA ALA A 147 22.33 1.67 7.99
C ALA A 147 23.12 0.38 8.23
N GLY A 148 22.69 -0.43 9.21
CA GLY A 148 23.19 -1.79 9.37
C GLY A 148 22.86 -2.63 8.12
N GLU A 149 23.64 -3.69 7.88
CA GLU A 149 23.52 -4.57 6.70
C GLU A 149 22.19 -5.34 6.60
N GLY A 150 21.27 -5.18 7.56
CA GLY A 150 19.95 -5.80 7.56
C GLY A 150 18.87 -4.87 7.02
N TRP A 151 18.33 -5.18 5.85
CA TRP A 151 17.05 -4.60 5.39
C TRP A 151 15.93 -5.05 6.34
N THR A 152 15.28 -4.11 7.02
CA THR A 152 14.15 -4.40 7.92
C THR A 152 12.77 -4.11 7.31
N GLY A 153 12.68 -3.59 6.08
CA GLY A 153 11.39 -3.30 5.43
C GLY A 153 10.57 -2.22 6.12
N MET A 154 11.18 -1.54 7.10
CA MET A 154 10.56 -0.47 7.85
C MET A 154 11.63 0.48 8.41
N VAL A 155 11.34 1.78 8.37
CA VAL A 155 12.21 2.84 8.88
C VAL A 155 11.44 3.70 9.87
N LYS A 156 12.06 4.02 11.00
CA LYS A 156 11.56 5.02 11.96
C LYS A 156 12.38 6.30 11.81
N LEU A 157 11.69 7.40 11.53
CA LEU A 157 12.26 8.74 11.46
C LEU A 157 11.76 9.56 12.63
N GLU A 158 12.67 10.13 13.41
CA GLU A 158 12.32 11.11 14.43
C GLU A 158 11.91 12.44 13.76
N PRO A 159 11.40 13.42 14.51
CA PRO A 159 10.99 14.68 13.92
C PRO A 159 12.13 15.35 13.15
N SER A 160 11.85 15.79 11.93
CA SER A 160 12.82 16.40 10.99
C SER A 160 13.95 15.49 10.47
N ASP A 161 14.01 14.21 10.87
CA ASP A 161 15.00 13.26 10.34
C ASP A 161 14.87 13.05 8.84
N VAL A 162 15.99 12.66 8.21
CA VAL A 162 16.07 12.34 6.79
C VAL A 162 16.67 10.95 6.60
N ALA A 163 15.98 10.06 5.89
CA ALA A 163 16.54 8.81 5.40
C ALA A 163 16.89 8.92 3.92
N VAL A 164 18.06 8.39 3.57
CA VAL A 164 18.52 8.26 2.18
C VAL A 164 18.49 6.78 1.81
N PHE A 165 17.79 6.47 0.73
CA PHE A 165 17.72 5.12 0.17
C PHE A 165 18.50 5.07 -1.14
N ARG A 166 19.32 4.04 -1.29
CA ARG A 166 20.11 3.75 -2.48
C ARG A 166 19.44 2.64 -3.28
N ILE A 167 19.29 2.85 -4.58
CA ILE A 167 18.64 1.91 -5.49
C ILE A 167 19.60 1.57 -6.63
N ARG A 168 19.77 0.27 -6.86
CA ARG A 168 20.65 -0.27 -7.90
C ARG A 168 19.94 -1.36 -8.70
N PRO A 169 20.17 -1.44 -10.02
CA PRO A 169 19.77 -2.59 -10.80
C PRO A 169 20.61 -3.81 -10.39
N ASN A 170 19.96 -4.94 -10.16
CA ASN A 170 20.62 -6.22 -9.94
C ASN A 170 21.05 -6.78 -11.31
N LEU A 171 22.29 -6.46 -11.70
CA LEU A 171 22.82 -6.86 -13.01
C LEU A 171 22.85 -8.38 -13.16
N GLU A 172 23.16 -9.13 -12.12
CA GLU A 172 23.18 -10.59 -12.18
C GLU A 172 21.81 -11.16 -12.55
N LEU A 173 20.74 -10.70 -11.89
CA LEU A 173 19.38 -11.15 -12.17
C LEU A 173 18.88 -10.64 -13.53
N LEU A 174 19.21 -9.41 -13.91
CA LEU A 174 18.89 -8.86 -15.23
C LEU A 174 19.51 -9.70 -16.36
N ARG A 175 20.76 -10.16 -16.19
CA ARG A 175 21.46 -11.05 -17.13
C ARG A 175 20.82 -12.43 -17.19
N LYS A 176 20.65 -13.07 -16.02
CA LYS A 176 20.07 -14.42 -15.92
C LYS A 176 18.67 -14.51 -16.54
N ASN A 177 17.88 -13.44 -16.42
CA ASN A 177 16.50 -13.40 -16.91
C ASN A 177 16.33 -12.57 -18.20
N ARG A 178 17.40 -12.30 -18.95
CA ARG A 178 17.36 -11.49 -20.19
C ARG A 178 16.30 -11.93 -21.20
N GLN A 179 15.98 -13.23 -21.24
CA GLN A 179 14.97 -13.81 -22.13
C GLN A 179 13.53 -13.49 -21.72
N GLN A 180 13.28 -13.02 -20.49
CA GLN A 180 11.94 -12.76 -19.96
C GLN A 180 11.43 -11.34 -20.23
N TRP A 181 12.32 -10.43 -20.65
CA TRP A 181 12.01 -9.04 -20.89
C TRP A 181 12.48 -8.59 -22.27
N GLU A 182 11.62 -7.86 -22.99
CA GLU A 182 11.86 -7.48 -24.39
C GLU A 182 12.80 -6.28 -24.51
N HIS A 183 12.27 -5.09 -24.22
CA HIS A 183 12.93 -3.80 -24.43
C HIS A 183 13.31 -3.10 -23.12
N SER A 184 12.55 -3.35 -22.05
CA SER A 184 12.88 -2.83 -20.73
C SER A 184 12.23 -3.66 -19.65
N VAL A 185 12.80 -3.59 -18.46
CA VAL A 185 12.20 -4.07 -17.22
C VAL A 185 11.52 -2.90 -16.54
N LYS A 186 10.30 -3.09 -16.01
CA LYS A 186 9.59 -2.09 -15.21
C LYS A 186 9.06 -2.75 -13.94
N GLU A 187 9.43 -2.20 -12.78
CA GLU A 187 9.01 -2.65 -11.45
C GLU A 187 8.70 -1.44 -10.58
N HIS A 188 8.36 -1.63 -9.31
CA HIS A 188 8.15 -0.53 -8.38
C HIS A 188 8.45 -0.90 -6.92
N ILE A 189 8.68 0.15 -6.14
CA ILE A 189 8.77 0.10 -4.68
C ILE A 189 7.68 0.99 -4.12
N ALA A 190 7.06 0.57 -3.02
CA ALA A 190 6.08 1.39 -2.31
C ALA A 190 6.56 1.74 -0.90
N PHE A 191 6.33 3.00 -0.50
CA PHE A 191 6.63 3.52 0.83
C PHE A 191 5.32 3.97 1.48
N TYR A 192 4.97 3.38 2.62
CA TYR A 192 3.72 3.65 3.32
C TYR A 192 3.98 4.34 4.65
N ASN A 193 3.35 5.49 4.90
CA ASN A 193 3.27 6.01 6.26
C ASN A 193 2.36 5.08 7.08
N MET A 194 2.95 4.40 8.06
CA MET A 194 2.24 3.48 8.93
C MET A 194 1.27 4.17 9.87
N LYS A 195 1.26 5.49 10.00
CA LYS A 195 0.20 6.22 10.70
C LYS A 195 -1.03 6.45 9.81
N GLN A 196 -0.83 6.63 8.50
CA GLN A 196 -1.88 6.93 7.55
C GLN A 196 -1.55 6.24 6.21
N PHE A 197 -2.10 5.05 5.96
CA PHE A 197 -1.76 4.26 4.77
C PHE A 197 -2.09 4.96 3.44
N ALA A 198 -3.05 5.88 3.45
CA ALA A 198 -3.37 6.72 2.30
C ALA A 198 -2.25 7.71 1.94
N GLU A 199 -1.34 7.99 2.87
CA GLU A 199 -0.08 8.69 2.59
C GLU A 199 0.98 7.65 2.21
N HIS A 200 1.07 7.37 0.92
CA HIS A 200 2.06 6.46 0.36
C HIS A 200 2.67 7.00 -0.93
N TYR A 201 3.83 6.47 -1.29
CA TYR A 201 4.56 6.79 -2.51
C TYR A 201 4.85 5.52 -3.29
N HIS A 202 4.54 5.55 -4.59
CA HIS A 202 4.97 4.50 -5.51
C HIS A 202 6.11 5.04 -6.37
N VAL A 203 7.23 4.33 -6.33
CA VAL A 203 8.42 4.66 -7.09
C VAL A 203 8.56 3.65 -8.21
N SER A 204 8.25 4.05 -9.44
CA SER A 204 8.47 3.24 -10.62
C SER A 204 9.95 3.15 -10.96
N LEU A 205 10.42 1.94 -11.16
CA LEU A 205 11.78 1.61 -11.57
C LEU A 205 11.73 1.09 -12.99
N SER A 206 12.70 1.50 -13.80
CA SER A 206 12.84 0.96 -15.14
C SER A 206 14.30 0.79 -15.50
N PHE A 207 14.59 -0.27 -16.25
CA PHE A 207 15.92 -0.52 -16.80
C PHE A 207 15.79 -0.77 -18.31
N THR A 208 16.59 -0.08 -19.11
CA THR A 208 16.61 -0.22 -20.59
C THR A 208 18.04 -0.31 -21.12
N PRO A 209 18.30 -1.22 -22.09
CA PRO A 209 19.58 -1.32 -22.78
C PRO A 209 19.74 -0.30 -23.92
N SER A 210 18.66 0.36 -24.34
CA SER A 210 18.62 1.30 -25.48
C SER A 210 18.20 2.72 -25.10
N ASN A 211 18.51 3.68 -25.98
CA ASN A 211 18.21 5.10 -25.80
C ASN A 211 16.69 5.39 -25.78
N THR A 212 16.32 6.52 -25.15
CA THR A 212 15.02 6.91 -24.57
C THR A 212 13.76 6.91 -25.46
N SER A 213 13.81 6.51 -26.73
CA SER A 213 12.63 6.55 -27.62
C SER A 213 11.61 5.43 -27.37
N SER A 214 11.99 4.37 -26.65
CA SER A 214 11.13 3.20 -26.39
C SER A 214 10.22 3.35 -25.16
N PHE A 215 10.28 4.47 -24.41
CA PHE A 215 9.48 4.65 -23.19
C PHE A 215 7.96 4.73 -23.43
N TYR A 216 7.55 4.99 -24.67
CA TYR A 216 6.14 5.05 -25.11
C TYR A 216 5.54 3.67 -25.43
N VAL A 217 6.34 2.61 -25.46
CA VAL A 217 5.84 1.24 -25.62
C VAL A 217 5.73 0.63 -24.23
N ALA A 218 4.53 0.22 -23.83
CA ALA A 218 4.36 -0.66 -22.67
C ALA A 218 5.16 -1.93 -22.95
N PRO A 219 6.29 -2.19 -22.26
CA PRO A 219 7.04 -3.41 -22.48
C PRO A 219 6.17 -4.54 -21.98
N GLN A 220 5.87 -5.48 -22.84
CA GLN A 220 5.28 -6.75 -22.46
C GLN A 220 6.42 -7.55 -21.82
N LEU A 221 6.68 -7.33 -20.52
CA LEU A 221 7.26 -8.42 -19.75
C LEU A 221 6.35 -9.62 -20.03
N ARG A 222 6.90 -10.81 -20.25
CA ARG A 222 6.08 -12.00 -20.06
C ARG A 222 5.74 -11.96 -18.57
N GLU A 223 4.57 -11.41 -18.25
CA GLU A 223 4.17 -10.86 -16.95
C GLU A 223 4.13 -11.89 -15.80
N SER A 224 4.71 -13.08 -15.96
CA SER A 224 4.65 -14.18 -15.01
C SER A 224 5.25 -13.83 -13.65
N TYR A 225 6.36 -13.08 -13.58
CA TYR A 225 6.99 -12.82 -12.29
C TYR A 225 6.17 -11.89 -11.38
N PRO A 226 5.80 -10.66 -11.78
CA PRO A 226 5.04 -9.77 -10.90
C PRO A 226 3.71 -10.37 -10.46
N PHE A 227 3.00 -11.07 -11.35
CA PHE A 227 1.77 -11.75 -10.99
C PHE A 227 1.97 -12.99 -10.12
N SER A 228 3.02 -13.78 -10.36
CA SER A 228 3.34 -14.91 -9.47
C SER A 228 3.69 -14.43 -8.07
N THR A 229 4.45 -13.33 -7.94
CA THR A 229 4.77 -12.75 -6.63
C THR A 229 3.51 -12.21 -5.93
N LEU A 230 2.63 -11.54 -6.67
CA LEU A 230 1.34 -11.06 -6.13
C LEU A 230 0.43 -12.22 -5.72
N GLU A 231 0.33 -13.28 -6.52
CA GLU A 231 -0.38 -14.52 -6.18
C GLU A 231 0.14 -15.14 -4.89
N ASP A 232 1.46 -15.24 -4.76
CA ASP A 232 2.14 -15.75 -3.57
C ASP A 232 1.84 -14.89 -2.33
N THR A 233 1.83 -13.57 -2.50
CA THR A 233 1.47 -12.61 -1.45
C THR A 233 0.01 -12.76 -1.04
N ILE A 234 -0.90 -12.87 -2.01
CA ILE A 234 -2.34 -13.13 -1.77
C ILE A 234 -2.52 -14.46 -1.04
N ALA A 235 -1.88 -15.54 -1.47
CA ALA A 235 -2.00 -16.84 -0.84
C ALA A 235 -1.50 -16.84 0.62
N LYS A 236 -0.35 -16.19 0.88
CA LYS A 236 0.19 -16.00 2.24
C LYS A 236 -0.76 -15.18 3.11
N PHE A 237 -1.29 -14.08 2.57
CA PHE A 237 -2.29 -13.24 3.23
C PHE A 237 -3.57 -14.02 3.58
N LEU A 238 -4.16 -14.75 2.62
CA LEU A 238 -5.41 -15.49 2.84
C LEU A 238 -5.25 -16.59 3.91
N ARG A 239 -4.09 -17.25 3.94
CA ARG A 239 -3.75 -18.21 4.98
C ARG A 239 -3.68 -17.56 6.36
N GLN A 240 -2.99 -16.42 6.47
CA GLN A 240 -2.88 -15.66 7.71
C GLN A 240 -4.23 -15.09 8.16
N TYR A 241 -5.03 -14.59 7.21
CA TYR A 241 -6.36 -14.06 7.43
C TYR A 241 -7.29 -15.10 8.07
N ASN A 242 -7.36 -16.29 7.47
CA ASN A 242 -8.18 -17.39 8.01
C ASN A 242 -7.67 -17.85 9.39
N GLY A 243 -6.34 -17.93 9.57
CA GLY A 243 -5.73 -18.28 10.85
C GLY A 243 -6.05 -17.26 11.95
N PHE A 244 -5.95 -15.97 11.64
CA PHE A 244 -6.20 -14.87 12.56
C PHE A 244 -7.64 -14.90 13.09
N TRP A 245 -8.66 -14.99 12.22
CA TRP A 245 -10.05 -14.97 12.68
C TRP A 245 -10.41 -16.19 13.53
N LYS A 246 -9.87 -17.36 13.21
CA LYS A 246 -10.04 -18.56 14.05
C LYS A 246 -9.39 -18.38 15.41
N TRP A 247 -8.19 -17.84 15.43
CA TRP A 247 -7.44 -17.56 16.66
C TRP A 247 -8.16 -16.52 17.53
N LEU A 248 -8.60 -15.41 16.95
CA LEU A 248 -9.37 -14.37 17.64
C LEU A 248 -10.70 -14.90 18.17
N ALA A 249 -11.45 -15.65 17.37
CA ALA A 249 -12.73 -16.21 17.81
C ALA A 249 -12.56 -17.15 19.00
N MET A 250 -11.53 -18.01 19.00
CA MET A 250 -11.22 -18.86 20.15
C MET A 250 -10.90 -18.02 21.39
N ALA A 251 -10.03 -17.01 21.26
CA ALA A 251 -9.63 -16.16 22.38
C ALA A 251 -10.82 -15.39 22.97
N LEU A 252 -11.67 -14.80 22.14
CA LEU A 252 -12.87 -14.07 22.56
C LEU A 252 -13.88 -14.96 23.30
N LEU A 253 -14.03 -16.22 22.88
CA LEU A 253 -14.92 -17.15 23.56
C LEU A 253 -14.38 -17.62 24.91
N THR A 254 -13.06 -17.70 25.06
CA THR A 254 -12.40 -18.04 26.33
C THR A 254 -12.25 -16.86 27.29
N ALA A 255 -12.24 -15.63 26.78
CA ALA A 255 -11.93 -14.43 27.53
C ALA A 255 -13.08 -13.92 28.44
N GLU A 256 -14.24 -14.59 28.47
CA GLU A 256 -15.43 -14.25 29.26
C GLU A 256 -15.71 -12.72 29.41
N HIS A 257 -15.19 -12.10 30.47
CA HIS A 257 -15.41 -10.68 30.82
C HIS A 257 -14.43 -9.70 30.14
N GLU A 258 -13.31 -10.18 29.60
CA GLU A 258 -12.27 -9.38 28.93
C GLU A 258 -12.49 -9.26 27.42
N ALA A 259 -13.40 -10.05 26.84
CA ALA A 259 -13.66 -10.08 25.41
C ALA A 259 -14.06 -8.72 24.82
N THR A 260 -14.83 -7.92 25.58
CA THR A 260 -15.24 -6.56 25.17
C THR A 260 -14.07 -5.58 25.17
N ALA A 261 -13.17 -5.67 26.16
CA ALA A 261 -11.96 -4.86 26.21
C ALA A 261 -11.01 -5.21 25.05
N MET A 262 -10.83 -6.51 24.77
CA MET A 262 -10.03 -6.98 23.63
C MET A 262 -10.58 -6.47 22.28
N LEU A 263 -11.91 -6.46 22.10
CA LEU A 263 -12.55 -5.90 20.91
C LEU A 263 -12.31 -4.40 20.80
N PHE A 264 -12.39 -3.65 21.91
CA PHE A 264 -12.12 -2.22 21.93
C PHE A 264 -10.66 -1.91 21.56
N ASP A 265 -9.70 -2.68 22.07
CA ASP A 265 -8.29 -2.54 21.71
C ASP A 265 -8.05 -2.83 20.23
N LEU A 266 -8.74 -3.83 19.67
CA LEU A 266 -8.72 -4.15 18.24
C LEU A 266 -9.37 -3.07 17.36
N GLU A 267 -10.47 -2.47 17.81
CA GLU A 267 -11.14 -1.36 17.12
C GLU A 267 -10.18 -0.16 16.96
N THR A 268 -9.41 0.14 18.01
CA THR A 268 -8.44 1.25 18.00
C THR A 268 -7.09 0.88 17.35
N ALA A 269 -6.84 -0.41 17.08
CA ALA A 269 -5.58 -0.89 16.54
C ALA A 269 -5.23 -0.35 15.15
N ILE A 270 -6.22 -0.01 14.33
CA ILE A 270 -6.01 0.59 13.00
C ILE A 270 -5.59 2.06 13.09
N ASP A 271 -5.77 2.71 14.25
CA ASP A 271 -5.30 4.08 14.48
C ASP A 271 -3.92 4.14 15.16
N HIS A 272 -3.43 3.02 15.72
CA HIS A 272 -2.11 2.97 16.39
C HIS A 272 -0.93 3.05 15.42
N VAL A 273 0.16 3.73 15.80
CA VAL A 273 1.37 3.93 14.97
C VAL A 273 2.39 2.78 15.13
N LEU A 274 2.01 1.70 15.82
CA LEU A 274 2.96 0.68 16.23
C LEU A 274 3.67 0.01 15.03
N PRO A 275 4.99 -0.26 15.16
CA PRO A 275 5.76 -0.92 14.12
C PRO A 275 5.16 -2.29 13.79
N VAL A 276 4.79 -2.50 12.52
CA VAL A 276 4.52 -3.85 12.02
C VAL A 276 5.88 -4.52 11.89
N SER A 277 6.20 -5.42 12.82
CA SER A 277 7.45 -6.19 12.72
C SER A 277 7.46 -6.98 11.40
N PRO A 278 8.60 -7.07 10.71
CA PRO A 278 8.72 -7.91 9.53
C PRO A 278 8.63 -9.36 9.99
N ARG A 279 7.58 -10.06 9.54
CA ARG A 279 7.39 -11.52 9.63
C ARG A 279 8.48 -12.29 10.38
N PRO A 280 8.27 -12.74 11.63
CA PRO A 280 9.04 -13.84 12.15
C PRO A 280 8.47 -15.13 11.54
N HIS A 281 9.34 -15.96 10.97
CA HIS A 281 9.05 -17.38 10.84
C HIS A 281 8.54 -17.91 12.20
N PRO A 282 7.52 -18.78 12.22
CA PRO A 282 7.04 -19.33 13.48
C PRO A 282 8.14 -20.19 14.08
N SER A 283 8.83 -19.66 15.09
CA SER A 283 9.66 -20.49 15.96
C SER A 283 8.73 -21.36 16.82
N PRO A 284 9.06 -22.63 17.05
CA PRO A 284 8.20 -23.58 17.78
C PRO A 284 7.99 -23.25 19.27
N HIS A 285 8.59 -22.18 19.80
CA HIS A 285 8.43 -21.73 21.19
C HIS A 285 7.54 -20.48 21.36
N ALA A 286 6.83 -20.04 20.32
CA ALA A 286 6.06 -18.78 20.33
C ALA A 286 4.65 -18.83 20.98
N ARG A 287 4.29 -19.87 21.73
CA ARG A 287 2.93 -19.97 22.33
C ARG A 287 2.66 -18.91 23.39
N ASP A 288 3.67 -18.48 24.15
CA ASP A 288 3.51 -17.50 25.23
C ASP A 288 3.64 -16.04 24.75
N LEU A 289 4.23 -15.79 23.57
CA LEU A 289 4.32 -14.44 22.96
C LEU A 289 3.12 -14.09 22.06
N LEU A 290 2.33 -15.08 21.64
CA LEU A 290 1.18 -14.86 20.77
C LEU A 290 0.01 -14.24 21.53
N GLN A 291 -0.12 -14.47 22.83
CA GLN A 291 -1.23 -13.96 23.64
C GLN A 291 -1.25 -12.41 23.74
N ASP A 292 -0.11 -11.74 23.47
CA ASP A 292 0.11 -10.33 23.80
C ASP A 292 -0.01 -9.32 22.65
N ASN A 293 -0.40 -9.69 21.41
CA ASN A 293 -0.62 -8.63 20.41
C ASN A 293 -1.61 -8.89 19.27
N PHE A 294 -2.86 -9.23 19.62
CA PHE A 294 -3.98 -9.24 18.68
C PHE A 294 -4.09 -7.92 17.89
N ALA A 295 -3.88 -6.77 18.54
CA ALA A 295 -3.88 -5.45 17.92
C ALA A 295 -2.83 -5.32 16.80
N GLN A 296 -1.58 -5.70 17.07
CA GLN A 296 -0.52 -5.66 16.06
C GLN A 296 -0.75 -6.66 14.92
N ALA A 297 -1.20 -7.87 15.23
CA ALA A 297 -1.50 -8.88 14.22
C ALA A 297 -2.66 -8.44 13.30
N TYR A 298 -3.71 -7.87 13.88
CA TYR A 298 -4.85 -7.31 13.17
C TYR A 298 -4.44 -6.14 12.28
N ARG A 299 -3.65 -5.20 12.81
CA ARG A 299 -3.10 -4.07 12.05
C ARG A 299 -2.24 -4.55 10.87
N ALA A 300 -1.33 -5.49 11.10
CA ALA A 300 -0.46 -6.05 10.08
C ALA A 300 -1.26 -6.70 8.96
N LEU A 301 -2.28 -7.49 9.33
CA LEU A 301 -3.17 -8.15 8.38
C LEU A 301 -3.97 -7.14 7.55
N TYR A 302 -4.50 -6.08 8.18
CA TYR A 302 -5.20 -5.01 7.46
C TYR A 302 -4.25 -4.25 6.52
N PHE A 303 -3.01 -4.00 6.94
CA PHE A 303 -2.00 -3.37 6.09
C PHE A 303 -1.66 -4.24 4.86
N ASP A 304 -1.49 -5.55 5.03
CA ASP A 304 -1.25 -6.45 3.89
C ASP A 304 -2.44 -6.47 2.91
N PHE A 305 -3.68 -6.41 3.40
CA PHE A 305 -4.87 -6.27 2.56
C PHE A 305 -4.92 -4.93 1.80
N TYR A 306 -4.53 -3.84 2.47
CA TYR A 306 -4.39 -2.51 1.86
C TYR A 306 -3.35 -2.54 0.74
N TYR A 307 -2.17 -3.10 1.02
CA TYR A 307 -1.07 -3.25 0.07
C TYR A 307 -1.49 -4.08 -1.15
N ILE A 308 -2.12 -5.25 -0.94
CA ILE A 308 -2.64 -6.09 -2.03
C ILE A 308 -3.63 -5.29 -2.89
N THR A 309 -4.49 -4.48 -2.28
CA THR A 309 -5.44 -3.64 -3.03
C THR A 309 -4.71 -2.64 -3.93
N ASP A 310 -3.68 -1.96 -3.43
CA ASP A 310 -2.86 -1.04 -4.24
C ASP A 310 -2.11 -1.76 -5.38
N GLU A 311 -1.58 -2.96 -5.14
CA GLU A 311 -0.91 -3.79 -6.18
C GLU A 311 -1.90 -4.19 -7.27
N LEU A 312 -3.10 -4.65 -6.91
CA LEU A 312 -4.14 -5.01 -7.87
C LEU A 312 -4.55 -3.81 -8.74
N ILE A 313 -4.64 -2.61 -8.15
CA ILE A 313 -4.90 -1.37 -8.87
C ILE A 313 -3.73 -1.03 -9.81
N TRP A 314 -2.50 -1.13 -9.30
CA TRP A 314 -1.29 -0.82 -10.04
C TRP A 314 -1.17 -1.65 -11.31
N TYR A 315 -1.25 -2.98 -11.18
CA TYR A 315 -1.18 -3.88 -12.32
C TYR A 315 -2.44 -3.78 -13.19
N GLY A 316 -3.62 -3.61 -12.59
CA GLY A 316 -4.88 -3.55 -13.32
C GLY A 316 -5.03 -2.35 -14.25
N ILE A 317 -4.46 -1.19 -13.91
CA ILE A 317 -4.55 0.04 -14.74
C ILE A 317 -3.45 0.08 -15.81
N ARG A 318 -2.26 -0.46 -15.54
CA ARG A 318 -1.07 -0.23 -16.36
C ARG A 318 -0.71 -1.35 -17.32
N SER A 319 -1.21 -2.55 -17.07
CA SER A 319 -0.85 -3.74 -17.85
C SER A 319 -1.94 -4.12 -18.84
N SER A 320 -1.55 -4.80 -19.91
CA SER A 320 -2.48 -5.53 -20.79
C SER A 320 -3.21 -6.66 -20.05
N ALA A 321 -2.74 -7.04 -18.87
CA ALA A 321 -3.31 -8.05 -17.99
C ALA A 321 -4.28 -7.50 -16.94
N GLY A 322 -5.01 -6.42 -17.25
CA GLY A 322 -6.15 -5.97 -16.42
C GLY A 322 -7.11 -7.10 -16.05
N ARG A 323 -7.30 -8.10 -16.92
CA ARG A 323 -8.10 -9.30 -16.63
C ARG A 323 -7.50 -10.20 -15.55
N HIS A 324 -6.18 -10.36 -15.50
CA HIS A 324 -5.51 -11.17 -14.47
C HIS A 324 -5.61 -10.50 -13.10
N ALA A 325 -5.37 -9.18 -13.05
CA ALA A 325 -5.57 -8.40 -11.83
C ALA A 325 -7.02 -8.50 -11.31
N ILE A 326 -8.02 -8.44 -12.21
CA ILE A 326 -9.43 -8.64 -11.81
C ILE A 326 -9.68 -10.06 -11.29
N THR A 327 -9.09 -11.09 -11.90
CA THR A 327 -9.23 -12.48 -11.44
C THR A 327 -8.63 -12.69 -10.04
N LEU A 328 -7.47 -12.08 -9.78
CA LEU A 328 -6.87 -12.06 -8.44
C LEU A 328 -7.70 -11.25 -7.44
N ALA A 329 -8.33 -10.16 -7.89
CA ALA A 329 -9.27 -9.39 -7.09
C ALA A 329 -10.50 -10.23 -6.71
N ASP A 330 -11.09 -10.97 -7.64
CA ASP A 330 -12.19 -11.92 -7.39
C ASP A 330 -11.80 -12.96 -6.33
N LEU A 331 -10.58 -13.51 -6.43
CA LEU A 331 -10.07 -14.46 -5.44
C LEU A 331 -9.96 -13.81 -4.05
N VAL A 332 -9.22 -12.71 -3.92
CA VAL A 332 -8.94 -12.13 -2.60
C VAL A 332 -10.20 -11.57 -1.94
N TYR A 333 -11.01 -10.79 -2.67
CA TYR A 333 -12.22 -10.20 -2.13
C TYR A 333 -13.30 -11.26 -1.91
N GLY A 334 -13.41 -12.25 -2.82
CA GLY A 334 -14.31 -13.38 -2.67
C GLY A 334 -14.02 -14.22 -1.44
N VAL A 335 -12.75 -14.49 -1.13
CA VAL A 335 -12.38 -15.23 0.09
C VAL A 335 -12.55 -14.37 1.34
N VAL A 336 -12.12 -13.10 1.33
CA VAL A 336 -12.23 -12.20 2.48
C VAL A 336 -13.69 -11.93 2.86
N PHE A 337 -14.52 -11.48 1.92
CA PHE A 337 -15.94 -11.19 2.18
C PHE A 337 -16.84 -12.44 2.11
N GLY A 338 -16.30 -13.55 1.61
CA GLY A 338 -16.88 -14.88 1.75
C GLY A 338 -16.77 -15.43 3.17
N HIS A 339 -15.82 -14.94 3.97
CA HIS A 339 -15.55 -15.44 5.32
C HIS A 339 -16.71 -15.21 6.29
N GLU A 340 -16.91 -16.15 7.22
CA GLU A 340 -18.03 -16.19 8.16
C GLU A 340 -18.09 -15.00 9.11
N VAL A 341 -16.94 -14.33 9.33
CA VAL A 341 -16.88 -13.08 10.10
C VAL A 341 -17.74 -11.98 9.48
N PHE A 342 -17.89 -11.96 8.16
CA PHE A 342 -18.77 -11.01 7.45
C PHE A 342 -20.24 -11.47 7.40
N GLY A 343 -20.59 -12.63 7.97
CA GLY A 343 -21.93 -13.21 7.89
C GLY A 343 -23.05 -12.26 8.35
N ALA A 344 -22.80 -11.48 9.41
CA ALA A 344 -23.73 -10.49 9.95
C ALA A 344 -24.00 -9.31 8.99
N ILE A 345 -23.04 -8.96 8.12
CA ILE A 345 -23.19 -7.87 7.14
C ILE A 345 -23.99 -8.35 5.93
N PHE A 346 -23.75 -9.60 5.49
CA PHE A 346 -24.43 -10.18 4.34
C PHE A 346 -25.79 -10.84 4.69
N ASN A 347 -26.29 -10.67 5.92
CA ASN A 347 -27.50 -11.35 6.43
C ASN A 347 -27.50 -12.86 6.13
N ARG A 348 -26.32 -13.49 6.13
CA ARG A 348 -26.23 -14.94 5.92
C ARG A 348 -26.77 -15.58 7.18
N SER A 349 -27.90 -16.26 7.07
CA SER A 349 -28.49 -17.00 8.17
C SER A 349 -27.44 -17.95 8.74
N THR A 350 -26.95 -17.66 9.94
CA THR A 350 -26.10 -18.58 10.69
C THR A 350 -26.89 -19.77 11.24
N ARG A 351 -28.22 -19.75 11.08
CA ARG A 351 -29.05 -20.96 11.15
C ARG A 351 -28.81 -21.74 9.85
N VAL A 352 -27.69 -22.46 9.84
CA VAL A 352 -27.54 -23.63 8.98
C VAL A 352 -28.74 -24.53 9.27
N ASP A 353 -29.45 -24.97 8.24
CA ASP A 353 -30.50 -25.98 8.35
C ASP A 353 -29.97 -27.21 9.08
N GLY A 354 -30.10 -27.28 10.41
CA GLY A 354 -29.98 -28.45 11.32
C GLY A 354 -28.80 -29.42 11.19
N SER A 355 -27.91 -29.28 10.20
CA SER A 355 -27.07 -30.36 9.67
C SER A 355 -25.60 -30.17 9.99
N PHE A 356 -25.16 -28.95 10.33
CA PHE A 356 -23.78 -28.68 10.76
C PHE A 356 -23.75 -27.68 11.91
N PRO A 357 -22.93 -27.95 12.96
CA PRO A 357 -22.75 -26.99 14.04
C PRO A 357 -22.11 -25.70 13.49
N PRO A 358 -22.49 -24.51 14.01
CA PRO A 358 -21.86 -23.27 13.63
C PRO A 358 -20.36 -23.33 13.95
N THR A 359 -19.53 -22.78 13.07
CA THR A 359 -18.11 -22.65 13.35
C THR A 359 -17.85 -21.77 14.56
N THR A 360 -16.66 -21.91 15.17
CA THR A 360 -16.21 -21.04 16.27
C THR A 360 -16.35 -19.56 15.93
N VAL A 361 -16.00 -19.17 14.70
CA VAL A 361 -16.07 -17.78 14.24
C VAL A 361 -17.53 -17.31 14.15
N ALA A 362 -18.41 -18.10 13.53
CA ALA A 362 -19.82 -17.77 13.42
C ALA A 362 -20.50 -17.66 14.80
N PHE A 363 -20.12 -18.52 15.74
CA PHE A 363 -20.61 -18.49 17.12
C PHE A 363 -20.11 -17.24 17.88
N ALA A 364 -18.81 -16.93 17.78
CA ALA A 364 -18.24 -15.74 18.39
C ALA A 364 -18.89 -14.46 17.84
N ASN A 365 -19.11 -14.36 16.53
CA ASN A 365 -19.70 -13.19 15.87
C ASN A 365 -21.17 -12.96 16.26
N GLN A 366 -21.91 -14.03 16.60
CA GLN A 366 -23.28 -13.91 17.14
C GLN A 366 -23.29 -13.37 18.58
N ARG A 367 -22.29 -13.75 19.38
CA ARG A 367 -22.22 -13.41 20.80
C ARG A 367 -21.62 -12.02 21.04
N LEU A 368 -20.62 -11.64 20.24
CA LEU A 368 -19.78 -10.47 20.42
C LEU A 368 -19.75 -9.73 19.08
N ASP A 369 -20.56 -8.69 18.93
CA ASP A 369 -20.76 -7.97 17.66
C ASP A 369 -19.42 -7.45 17.07
N MET A 370 -18.87 -8.16 16.07
CA MET A 370 -17.56 -7.83 15.46
C MET A 370 -17.66 -6.82 14.32
N ARG A 371 -18.87 -6.31 14.02
CA ARG A 371 -19.12 -5.45 12.85
C ARG A 371 -18.23 -4.22 12.78
N ARG A 372 -17.90 -3.64 13.93
CA ARG A 372 -17.01 -2.46 14.02
C ARG A 372 -15.59 -2.76 13.55
N LEU A 373 -15.07 -3.94 13.85
CA LEU A 373 -13.77 -4.38 13.34
C LEU A 373 -13.78 -4.44 11.81
N LEU A 374 -14.89 -4.83 11.19
CA LEU A 374 -14.93 -5.04 9.75
C LEU A 374 -15.03 -3.75 8.93
N LEU A 375 -15.35 -2.61 9.55
CA LEU A 375 -15.56 -1.34 8.84
C LEU A 375 -14.38 -0.89 7.98
N PRO A 376 -13.12 -0.93 8.44
CA PRO A 376 -12.01 -0.49 7.60
C PRO A 376 -11.79 -1.36 6.36
N TRP A 377 -12.18 -2.64 6.43
CA TRP A 377 -12.04 -3.62 5.35
C TRP A 377 -13.01 -3.37 4.20
N THR A 378 -14.24 -2.94 4.50
CA THR A 378 -15.28 -2.74 3.48
C THR A 378 -14.90 -1.65 2.47
N ARG A 379 -14.09 -0.68 2.90
CA ARG A 379 -13.65 0.45 2.07
C ARG A 379 -12.67 0.07 0.97
N GLN A 380 -11.90 -1.01 1.15
CA GLN A 380 -10.87 -1.41 0.19
C GLN A 380 -11.47 -1.84 -1.16
N LEU A 381 -12.57 -2.59 -1.14
CA LEU A 381 -13.26 -2.99 -2.37
C LEU A 381 -13.86 -1.78 -3.11
N GLY A 382 -14.44 -0.83 -2.38
CA GLY A 382 -14.93 0.42 -2.96
C GLY A 382 -13.81 1.25 -3.60
N TYR A 383 -12.66 1.32 -2.92
CA TYR A 383 -11.47 1.98 -3.43
C TYR A 383 -10.96 1.31 -4.72
N PHE A 384 -10.81 -0.02 -4.73
CA PHE A 384 -10.45 -0.79 -5.93
C PHE A 384 -11.42 -0.51 -7.09
N LEU A 385 -12.73 -0.68 -6.87
CA LEU A 385 -13.77 -0.50 -7.89
C LEU A 385 -13.86 0.94 -8.44
N SER A 386 -13.32 1.92 -7.72
CA SER A 386 -13.27 3.32 -8.18
C SER A 386 -12.31 3.53 -9.36
N PHE A 387 -11.31 2.64 -9.53
CA PHE A 387 -10.35 2.70 -10.64
C PHE A 387 -10.82 1.95 -11.89
N PHE A 388 -11.90 1.17 -11.78
CA PHE A 388 -12.50 0.42 -12.88
C PHE A 388 -13.95 0.89 -13.11
N PRO A 389 -14.19 2.19 -13.43
CA PRO A 389 -15.52 2.81 -13.36
C PRO A 389 -16.52 2.30 -14.40
N GLU A 390 -16.03 1.69 -15.48
CA GLU A 390 -16.89 1.04 -16.47
C GLU A 390 -17.53 -0.21 -15.83
N THR A 391 -18.84 -0.38 -15.99
CA THR A 391 -19.53 -1.65 -15.74
C THR A 391 -19.10 -2.67 -16.80
N GLN A 392 -17.83 -3.04 -16.77
CA GLN A 392 -17.29 -4.16 -17.51
C GLN A 392 -17.85 -5.42 -16.85
N GLU A 393 -18.33 -6.37 -17.66
CA GLU A 393 -18.82 -7.67 -17.18
C GLU A 393 -17.86 -8.33 -16.18
N ALA A 394 -16.56 -8.12 -16.39
CA ALA A 394 -15.49 -8.61 -15.52
C ALA A 394 -15.54 -8.12 -14.06
N THR A 395 -16.14 -6.95 -13.76
CA THR A 395 -16.21 -6.41 -12.39
C THR A 395 -17.59 -6.55 -11.74
N LEU A 396 -18.56 -7.15 -12.44
CA LEU A 396 -19.95 -7.23 -11.95
C LEU A 396 -20.07 -8.01 -10.65
N ALA A 397 -19.37 -9.15 -10.52
CA ALA A 397 -19.39 -9.96 -9.30
C ALA A 397 -18.89 -9.17 -8.08
N LEU A 398 -17.75 -8.48 -8.23
CA LEU A 398 -17.19 -7.60 -7.20
C LEU A 398 -18.15 -6.46 -6.84
N ARG A 399 -18.84 -5.86 -7.82
CA ARG A 399 -19.83 -4.79 -7.57
C ARG A 399 -21.04 -5.29 -6.81
N GLN A 400 -21.56 -6.47 -7.14
CA GLN A 400 -22.66 -7.11 -6.42
C GLN A 400 -22.26 -7.42 -4.97
N MET A 401 -21.03 -7.88 -4.76
CA MET A 401 -20.47 -8.13 -3.43
C MET A 401 -20.29 -6.84 -2.62
N TYR A 402 -19.97 -5.72 -3.28
CA TYR A 402 -19.76 -4.44 -2.62
C TYR A 402 -21.06 -3.78 -2.13
N GLU A 403 -22.20 -4.02 -2.76
CA GLU A 403 -23.44 -3.29 -2.45
C GLU A 403 -23.90 -3.43 -0.98
N PRO A 404 -23.95 -4.64 -0.37
CA PRO A 404 -24.25 -4.78 1.05
C PRO A 404 -23.20 -4.12 1.96
N LEU A 405 -21.93 -4.19 1.57
CA LEU A 405 -20.82 -3.58 2.32
C LEU A 405 -20.92 -2.05 2.34
N LYS A 406 -21.32 -1.47 1.22
CA LYS A 406 -21.54 -0.03 1.07
C LYS A 406 -22.71 0.43 1.93
N GLN A 407 -23.83 -0.30 1.92
CA GLN A 407 -24.96 0.01 2.79
C GLN A 407 -24.54 -0.04 4.26
N PHE A 408 -23.75 -1.03 4.66
CA PHE A 408 -23.24 -1.14 6.02
C PHE A 408 -22.37 0.07 6.45
N ASP A 409 -21.48 0.59 5.58
CA ASP A 409 -20.67 1.78 5.88
C ASP A 409 -21.52 3.08 5.93
N MET A 410 -22.61 3.15 5.17
CA MET A 410 -23.49 4.34 5.11
C MET A 410 -24.48 4.49 6.28
N HIS A 411 -24.85 3.41 6.98
CA HIS A 411 -25.81 3.47 8.10
C HIS A 411 -25.13 3.78 9.45
N ARG A 412 -24.01 4.50 9.40
CA ARG A 412 -23.27 5.05 10.55
C ARG A 412 -23.38 6.57 10.52
#